data_AF-A0A3C1LMD4-F1
#
_entry.id   AF-A0A3C1LMD4-F1
#
_cell.length_a   1.000
_cell.length_b   1.000
_cell.length_c   1.000
_cell.angle_alpha   90.00
_cell.angle_beta   90.00
_cell.angle_gamma   90.00
#
_symmetry.space_group_name_H-M   'P 1'
#
loop_
_entity.id
_entity.type
_entity.pdbx_description
1 polymer ?
#
loop_
_entity_poly.entity_id
_entity_poly.type
_entity_poly.pdbx_seq_one_letter_code
_entity_poly.pdbx_strand_id
1 'polypeptide(L)'
;MRKDYIRSEDMTPDEKFNAVANLSQKLEDNFITLGELLSDIKRGKLFIFKGYESFKDFIESEYKLSGTLGGKLVQTFDLFIDEMDVDEGTLKDIGFDRLQLIRPLVKKADWTERDAWVDLAAEMPMKDLRAHIKEYKEQSKEDEKDLKKVFVDQYMEKMLAWFNCSRTDLNFKLALYFQDADEESVKKIVKERQRAFETELQTNNEDTP
;
A
#
# COMPACT_ATOMS: atom_id res chain seq x y z
N MET A 1 -13.31 -37.46 -28.71
CA MET A 1 -13.15 -38.02 -27.36
C MET A 1 -13.65 -36.98 -26.35
N ARG A 2 -14.79 -37.24 -25.69
CA ARG A 2 -15.23 -36.41 -24.56
C ARG A 2 -14.37 -36.81 -23.37
N LYS A 3 -13.73 -35.85 -22.70
CA LYS A 3 -13.17 -36.11 -21.37
C LYS A 3 -14.35 -36.47 -20.48
N ASP A 4 -14.44 -37.73 -20.06
CA ASP A 4 -15.38 -38.14 -19.03
C ASP A 4 -15.07 -37.30 -17.79
N TYR A 5 -16.04 -36.46 -17.43
CA TYR A 5 -15.98 -35.65 -16.23
C TYR A 5 -16.10 -36.64 -15.07
N ILE A 6 -14.97 -37.03 -14.46
CA ILE A 6 -15.00 -37.80 -13.20
C ILE A 6 -15.81 -36.94 -12.23
N ARG A 7 -17.03 -37.38 -11.91
CA ARG A 7 -17.85 -36.68 -10.93
C ARG A 7 -17.04 -36.63 -9.65
N SER A 8 -17.03 -35.47 -8.98
CA SER A 8 -16.42 -35.33 -7.65
C SER A 8 -17.00 -36.27 -6.57
N GLU A 9 -17.98 -37.09 -6.94
CA GLU A 9 -18.64 -38.11 -6.12
C GLU A 9 -17.73 -39.33 -5.83
N ASP A 10 -16.68 -39.57 -6.62
CA ASP A 10 -15.79 -40.75 -6.45
C ASP A 10 -14.50 -40.48 -5.65
N MET A 11 -14.19 -39.23 -5.33
CA MET A 11 -13.01 -38.87 -4.55
C MET A 11 -13.33 -38.83 -3.06
N THR A 12 -12.47 -39.48 -2.27
CA THR A 12 -12.48 -39.36 -0.82
C THR A 12 -12.23 -37.92 -0.37
N PRO A 13 -12.66 -37.53 0.84
CA PRO A 13 -12.36 -36.20 1.38
C PRO A 13 -10.86 -35.85 1.35
N ASP A 14 -9.98 -36.81 1.69
CA ASP A 14 -8.53 -36.59 1.71
C ASP A 14 -7.96 -36.37 0.30
N GLU A 15 -8.45 -37.10 -0.70
CA GLU A 15 -8.09 -36.86 -2.11
C GLU A 15 -8.54 -35.48 -2.58
N LYS A 16 -9.71 -34.99 -2.11
CA LYS A 16 -10.18 -33.63 -2.40
C LYS A 16 -9.25 -32.59 -1.78
N PHE A 17 -8.88 -32.74 -0.51
CA PHE A 17 -7.95 -31.82 0.16
C PHE A 17 -6.57 -31.81 -0.51
N ASN A 18 -6.04 -32.98 -0.85
CA ASN A 18 -4.76 -33.10 -1.56
C ASN A 18 -4.82 -32.49 -2.96
N ALA A 19 -5.92 -32.69 -3.69
CA ALA A 19 -6.12 -32.07 -5.00
C ALA A 19 -6.17 -30.54 -4.90
N VAL A 20 -6.87 -29.99 -3.90
CA VAL A 20 -6.91 -28.55 -3.64
C VAL A 20 -5.53 -28.02 -3.29
N ALA A 21 -4.80 -28.66 -2.38
CA ALA A 21 -3.46 -28.25 -1.99
C ALA A 21 -2.50 -28.22 -3.19
N ASN A 22 -2.52 -29.27 -4.02
CA ASN A 22 -1.67 -29.35 -5.22
C ASN A 22 -2.02 -28.29 -6.27
N LEU A 23 -3.30 -27.99 -6.46
CA LEU A 23 -3.73 -26.94 -7.39
C LEU A 23 -3.40 -25.55 -6.86
N SER A 24 -3.55 -25.34 -5.55
CA SER A 24 -3.17 -24.08 -4.90
C SER A 24 -1.68 -23.83 -5.03
N GLN A 25 -0.85 -24.83 -4.74
CA GLN A 25 0.61 -24.70 -4.89
C GLN A 25 1.00 -24.34 -6.33
N LYS A 26 0.38 -24.99 -7.33
CA LYS A 26 0.64 -24.65 -8.73
C LYS A 26 0.25 -23.23 -9.08
N LEU A 27 -0.80 -22.68 -8.47
CA LEU A 27 -1.17 -21.27 -8.69
C LEU A 27 -0.10 -20.36 -8.07
N GLU A 28 0.37 -20.69 -6.87
CA GLU A 28 1.45 -19.95 -6.21
C GLU A 28 2.76 -20.01 -7.01
N ASP A 29 3.13 -21.18 -7.51
CA ASP A 29 4.36 -21.34 -8.30
C ASP A 29 4.33 -20.52 -9.60
N ASN A 30 3.14 -20.37 -10.20
CA ASN A 30 3.00 -19.73 -11.51
C ASN A 30 2.77 -18.20 -11.44
N PHE A 31 2.35 -17.63 -10.31
CA PHE A 31 2.00 -16.20 -10.30
C PHE A 31 3.21 -15.30 -10.52
N ILE A 32 4.40 -15.70 -10.03
CA ILE A 32 5.63 -14.91 -10.20
C ILE A 32 6.06 -14.93 -11.65
N THR A 33 6.18 -16.13 -12.25
CA THR A 33 6.53 -16.29 -13.67
C THR A 33 5.51 -15.60 -14.58
N LEU A 34 4.21 -15.66 -14.24
CA LEU A 34 3.19 -14.94 -14.98
C LEU A 34 3.36 -13.42 -14.80
N GLY A 35 3.68 -12.94 -13.60
CA GLY A 35 3.97 -11.54 -13.31
C GLY A 35 5.17 -11.01 -14.11
N GLU A 36 6.24 -11.78 -14.20
CA GLU A 36 7.45 -11.50 -15.01
C GLU A 36 7.08 -11.32 -16.49
N LEU A 37 6.48 -12.34 -17.11
CA LEU A 37 6.11 -12.29 -18.54
C LEU A 37 5.16 -11.15 -18.84
N LEU A 38 4.19 -10.91 -17.95
CA LEU A 38 3.26 -9.79 -18.08
C LEU A 38 3.96 -8.44 -17.92
N SER A 39 4.98 -8.35 -17.06
CA SER A 39 5.77 -7.12 -16.90
C SER A 39 6.57 -6.82 -18.16
N ASP A 40 7.25 -7.82 -18.72
CA ASP A 40 8.00 -7.69 -19.98
C ASP A 40 7.11 -7.26 -21.15
N ILE A 41 5.95 -7.90 -21.30
CA ILE A 41 4.96 -7.53 -22.32
C ILE A 41 4.51 -6.08 -22.13
N LYS A 42 4.28 -5.66 -20.90
CA LYS A 42 3.80 -4.31 -20.59
C LYS A 42 4.88 -3.26 -20.83
N ARG A 43 6.11 -3.47 -20.35
CA ARG A 43 7.26 -2.59 -20.51
C ARG A 43 7.65 -2.46 -21.98
N GLY A 44 7.69 -3.58 -22.71
CA GLY A 44 7.95 -3.63 -24.14
C GLY A 44 6.79 -3.19 -25.03
N LYS A 45 5.62 -2.87 -24.44
CA LYS A 45 4.37 -2.56 -25.15
C LYS A 45 4.01 -3.60 -26.22
N LEU A 46 4.31 -4.87 -25.96
CA LEU A 46 4.20 -5.94 -26.96
C LEU A 46 2.75 -6.21 -27.40
N PHE A 47 1.79 -5.82 -26.55
CA PHE A 47 0.36 -5.87 -26.85
C PHE A 47 -0.03 -5.02 -28.07
N ILE A 48 0.74 -3.99 -28.42
CA ILE A 48 0.50 -3.17 -29.62
C ILE A 48 0.75 -3.99 -30.89
N PHE A 49 1.76 -4.88 -30.91
CA PHE A 49 1.99 -5.77 -32.07
C PHE A 49 0.85 -6.75 -32.30
N LYS A 50 0.03 -6.99 -31.27
CA LYS A 50 -1.18 -7.81 -31.34
C LYS A 50 -2.43 -7.00 -31.69
N GLY A 51 -2.30 -5.69 -31.92
CA GLY A 51 -3.40 -4.80 -32.32
C GLY A 51 -4.22 -4.23 -31.17
N TYR A 52 -3.74 -4.32 -29.93
CA TYR A 52 -4.43 -3.79 -28.75
C TYR A 52 -3.93 -2.38 -28.40
N GLU A 53 -4.85 -1.49 -28.04
CA GLU A 53 -4.52 -0.11 -27.63
C GLU A 53 -4.00 -0.03 -26.20
N SER A 54 -4.49 -0.91 -25.32
CA SER A 54 -4.09 -0.95 -23.92
C SER A 54 -3.72 -2.36 -23.46
N PHE A 55 -2.80 -2.42 -22.50
CA PHE A 55 -2.41 -3.68 -21.84
C PHE A 55 -3.59 -4.37 -21.17
N LYS A 56 -4.54 -3.59 -20.64
CA LYS A 56 -5.76 -4.12 -20.01
C LYS A 56 -6.59 -4.91 -21.03
N ASP A 57 -6.88 -4.31 -22.18
CA ASP A 57 -7.73 -4.93 -23.19
C ASP A 57 -7.09 -6.20 -23.75
N PHE A 58 -5.77 -6.17 -23.93
CA PHE A 58 -4.99 -7.35 -24.33
C PHE A 58 -5.16 -8.52 -23.36
N ILE A 59 -4.95 -8.30 -22.06
CA ILE A 59 -5.01 -9.37 -21.08
C ILE A 59 -6.44 -9.91 -20.91
N GLU A 60 -7.42 -9.02 -20.89
CA GLU A 60 -8.83 -9.39 -20.76
C GLU A 60 -9.33 -10.19 -21.98
N SER A 61 -8.89 -9.82 -23.18
CA SER A 61 -9.33 -10.47 -24.43
C SER A 61 -8.60 -11.79 -24.71
N GLU A 62 -7.27 -11.82 -24.59
CA GLU A 62 -6.47 -13.00 -24.97
C GLU A 62 -6.44 -14.06 -23.86
N TYR A 63 -6.31 -13.64 -22.60
CA TYR A 63 -6.06 -14.55 -21.48
C TYR A 63 -7.22 -14.67 -20.50
N LYS A 64 -8.31 -13.90 -20.70
CA LYS A 64 -9.50 -13.90 -19.82
C LYS A 64 -9.17 -13.59 -18.36
N LEU A 65 -8.07 -12.87 -18.13
CA LEU A 65 -7.70 -12.39 -16.81
C LEU A 65 -8.19 -10.95 -16.66
N SER A 66 -8.75 -10.62 -15.50
CA SER A 66 -9.13 -9.22 -15.23
C SER A 66 -7.89 -8.32 -15.31
N GLY A 67 -8.04 -7.11 -15.86
CA GLY A 67 -6.95 -6.14 -15.91
C GLY A 67 -6.40 -5.79 -14.54
N THR A 68 -7.24 -5.84 -13.50
CA THR A 68 -6.83 -5.64 -12.11
C THR A 68 -5.89 -6.75 -11.64
N LEU A 69 -6.20 -8.02 -11.91
CA LEU A 69 -5.35 -9.15 -11.55
C LEU A 69 -4.03 -9.09 -12.31
N GLY A 70 -4.08 -8.88 -13.64
CA GLY A 70 -2.87 -8.71 -14.46
C GLY A 70 -1.99 -7.56 -13.96
N GLY A 71 -2.60 -6.42 -13.61
CA GLY A 71 -1.89 -5.30 -13.03
C GLY A 71 -1.26 -5.61 -11.67
N LYS A 72 -1.95 -6.35 -10.80
CA LYS A 72 -1.40 -6.79 -9.50
C LYS A 72 -0.22 -7.74 -9.66
N LEU A 73 -0.29 -8.70 -10.60
CA LEU A 73 0.80 -9.63 -10.88
C LEU A 73 2.06 -8.89 -11.32
N VAL A 74 1.92 -8.00 -12.31
CA VAL A 74 3.01 -7.14 -12.79
C VAL A 74 3.60 -6.32 -11.65
N GLN A 75 2.77 -5.64 -10.86
CA GLN A 75 3.23 -4.81 -9.74
C GLN A 75 3.91 -5.61 -8.63
N THR A 76 3.59 -6.90 -8.49
CA THR A 76 4.21 -7.76 -7.47
C THR A 76 5.60 -8.15 -7.93
N PHE A 77 5.74 -8.58 -9.20
CA PHE A 77 7.04 -8.84 -9.79
C PHE A 77 7.93 -7.60 -9.80
N ASP A 78 7.42 -6.48 -10.32
CA ASP A 78 8.16 -5.21 -10.40
C ASP A 78 8.70 -4.77 -9.03
N LEU A 79 7.87 -4.83 -7.98
CA LEU A 79 8.29 -4.35 -6.66
C LEU A 79 9.23 -5.32 -5.97
N PHE A 80 8.85 -6.60 -5.87
CA PHE A 80 9.55 -7.52 -4.98
C PHE A 80 10.75 -8.19 -5.64
N ILE A 81 10.67 -8.52 -6.93
CA ILE A 81 11.79 -9.13 -7.66
C ILE A 81 12.68 -8.04 -8.27
N ASP A 82 12.12 -7.14 -9.08
CA ASP A 82 12.93 -6.21 -9.88
C ASP A 82 13.46 -5.02 -9.07
N GLU A 83 12.62 -4.41 -8.22
CA GLU A 83 13.05 -3.29 -7.37
C GLU A 83 13.80 -3.77 -6.11
N MET A 84 13.29 -4.76 -5.39
CA MET A 84 13.84 -5.20 -4.09
C MET A 84 14.81 -6.39 -4.15
N ASP A 85 14.95 -7.07 -5.30
CA ASP A 85 15.82 -8.24 -5.46
C ASP A 85 15.53 -9.38 -4.46
N VAL A 86 14.26 -9.54 -4.06
CA VAL A 86 13.82 -10.68 -3.24
C VAL A 86 13.82 -11.93 -4.11
N ASP A 87 14.28 -13.07 -3.57
CA ASP A 87 14.30 -14.30 -4.34
C ASP A 87 12.88 -14.87 -4.57
N GLU A 88 12.72 -15.55 -5.71
CA GLU A 88 11.44 -16.16 -6.11
C GLU A 88 10.93 -17.20 -5.09
N GLY A 89 11.84 -17.94 -4.42
CA GLY A 89 11.48 -18.95 -3.43
C GLY A 89 10.78 -18.33 -2.23
N THR A 90 11.36 -17.28 -1.67
CA THR A 90 10.78 -16.51 -0.56
C THR A 90 9.40 -15.96 -0.92
N LEU A 91 9.23 -15.42 -2.12
CA LEU A 91 7.92 -14.90 -2.55
C LEU A 91 6.85 -16.00 -2.71
N LYS A 92 7.23 -17.20 -3.15
CA LYS A 92 6.31 -18.35 -3.20
C LYS A 92 5.89 -18.81 -1.81
N ASP A 93 6.83 -18.83 -0.87
CA ASP A 93 6.56 -19.21 0.52
C ASP A 93 5.66 -18.19 1.23
N ILE A 94 5.79 -16.90 0.90
CA ILE A 94 4.85 -15.85 1.34
C ILE A 94 3.50 -16.00 0.61
N GLY A 95 3.51 -16.23 -0.69
CA GLY A 95 2.32 -16.38 -1.50
C GLY A 95 1.63 -15.07 -1.85
N PHE A 96 0.89 -15.10 -2.96
CA PHE A 96 0.39 -13.90 -3.65
C PHE A 96 -0.44 -12.99 -2.75
N ASP A 97 -1.38 -13.56 -1.99
CA ASP A 97 -2.34 -12.79 -1.20
C ASP A 97 -1.70 -12.00 -0.05
N ARG A 98 -0.68 -12.58 0.62
CA ARG A 98 0.08 -11.88 1.67
C ARG A 98 0.92 -10.76 1.07
N LEU A 99 1.57 -10.99 -0.08
CA LEU A 99 2.29 -9.95 -0.82
C LEU A 99 1.36 -8.78 -1.20
N GLN A 100 0.12 -9.07 -1.64
CA GLN A 100 -0.86 -8.02 -1.94
C GLN A 100 -1.22 -7.16 -0.72
N LEU A 101 -1.19 -7.72 0.49
CA LEU A 101 -1.50 -7.00 1.73
C LEU A 101 -0.38 -6.01 2.11
N ILE A 102 0.87 -6.45 2.02
CA ILE A 102 2.02 -5.62 2.42
C ILE A 102 2.47 -4.65 1.33
N ARG A 103 2.19 -4.93 0.04
CA ARG A 103 2.64 -4.11 -1.09
C ARG A 103 2.43 -2.59 -0.91
N PRO A 104 1.26 -2.10 -0.44
CA PRO A 104 1.04 -0.67 -0.27
C PRO A 104 1.89 -0.04 0.85
N LEU A 105 2.35 -0.83 1.82
CA LEU A 105 3.23 -0.40 2.91
C LEU A 105 4.67 -0.38 2.42
N VAL A 106 5.13 -1.49 1.85
CA VAL A 106 6.45 -1.64 1.23
C VAL A 106 6.73 -0.51 0.22
N LYS A 107 5.76 -0.19 -0.65
CA LYS A 107 5.91 0.89 -1.63
C LYS A 107 6.15 2.28 -1.02
N LYS A 108 5.66 2.52 0.19
CA LYS A 108 5.77 3.81 0.89
C LYS A 108 6.91 3.86 1.90
N ALA A 109 7.38 2.70 2.30
CA ALA A 109 8.39 2.50 3.33
C ALA A 109 9.81 2.73 2.79
N ASP A 110 10.72 3.04 3.70
CA ASP A 110 12.16 3.07 3.45
C ASP A 110 12.72 1.64 3.28
N TRP A 111 14.00 1.52 2.92
CA TRP A 111 14.61 0.22 2.64
C TRP A 111 14.58 -0.73 3.84
N THR A 112 14.81 -0.21 5.05
CA THR A 112 14.81 -0.99 6.29
C THR A 112 13.43 -1.53 6.65
N GLU A 113 12.40 -0.70 6.52
CA GLU A 113 11.01 -1.10 6.77
C GLU A 113 10.51 -2.04 5.66
N ARG A 114 10.95 -1.86 4.41
CA ARG A 114 10.58 -2.76 3.30
C ARG A 114 10.97 -4.21 3.58
N ASP A 115 12.20 -4.44 4.00
CA ASP A 115 12.70 -5.78 4.32
C ASP A 115 11.94 -6.36 5.53
N ALA A 116 11.72 -5.54 6.57
CA ALA A 116 10.92 -5.94 7.72
C ALA A 116 9.49 -6.37 7.35
N TRP A 117 8.85 -5.68 6.40
CA TRP A 117 7.51 -6.07 5.92
C TRP A 117 7.52 -7.39 5.15
N VAL A 118 8.59 -7.70 4.41
CA VAL A 118 8.75 -8.97 3.70
C VAL A 118 8.96 -10.11 4.71
N ASP A 119 9.83 -9.92 5.70
CA ASP A 119 10.09 -10.88 6.77
C ASP A 119 8.82 -11.17 7.58
N LEU A 120 8.11 -10.13 8.01
CA LEU A 120 6.84 -10.26 8.73
C LEU A 120 5.81 -11.03 7.91
N ALA A 121 5.75 -10.84 6.60
CA ALA A 121 4.81 -11.57 5.75
C ALA A 121 5.19 -13.05 5.57
N ALA A 122 6.48 -13.38 5.63
CA ALA A 122 6.97 -14.75 5.59
C ALA A 122 6.63 -15.50 6.89
N GLU A 123 6.84 -14.86 8.04
CA GLU A 123 6.66 -15.48 9.34
C GLU A 123 5.20 -15.54 9.81
N MET A 124 4.41 -14.49 9.53
CA MET A 124 3.07 -14.36 10.10
C MET A 124 1.98 -15.03 9.24
N PRO A 125 1.03 -15.75 9.87
CA PRO A 125 -0.19 -16.17 9.20
C PRO A 125 -1.01 -14.98 8.71
N MET A 126 -1.74 -15.16 7.61
CA MET A 126 -2.47 -14.08 6.94
C MET A 126 -3.44 -13.30 7.85
N LYS A 127 -4.09 -13.98 8.81
CA LYS A 127 -5.03 -13.35 9.75
C LYS A 127 -4.31 -12.39 10.68
N ASP A 128 -3.15 -12.81 11.19
CA ASP A 128 -2.38 -12.05 12.16
C ASP A 128 -1.63 -10.91 11.47
N LEU A 129 -1.10 -11.14 10.27
CA LEU A 129 -0.54 -10.09 9.41
C LEU A 129 -1.57 -8.98 9.14
N ARG A 130 -2.82 -9.34 8.85
CA ARG A 130 -3.89 -8.35 8.66
C ARG A 130 -4.19 -7.55 9.92
N ALA A 131 -4.17 -8.20 11.10
CA ALA A 131 -4.36 -7.53 12.38
C ALA A 131 -3.20 -6.56 12.67
N HIS A 132 -1.97 -7.02 12.49
CA HIS A 132 -0.77 -6.22 12.69
C HIS A 132 -0.75 -4.98 11.79
N ILE A 133 -1.06 -5.13 10.50
CA ILE A 133 -1.17 -3.99 9.56
C ILE A 133 -2.25 -3.00 10.00
N LYS A 134 -3.34 -3.49 10.59
CA LYS A 134 -4.42 -2.62 11.07
C LYS A 134 -3.95 -1.83 12.29
N GLU A 135 -3.32 -2.48 13.25
CA GLU A 135 -2.76 -1.85 14.45
C GLU A 135 -1.69 -0.82 14.09
N TYR A 136 -0.76 -1.18 13.19
CA TYR A 136 0.25 -0.25 12.66
C TYR A 136 -0.39 1.03 12.08
N LYS A 137 -1.41 0.88 11.24
CA LYS A 137 -2.13 2.02 10.66
C LYS A 137 -2.94 2.84 11.65
N GLU A 138 -3.37 2.25 12.76
CA GLU A 138 -4.06 2.96 13.83
C GLU A 138 -3.05 3.75 14.67
N GLN A 139 -1.91 3.14 15.04
CA GLN A 139 -0.81 3.80 15.74
C GLN A 139 -0.27 4.99 14.96
N SER A 140 0.07 4.84 13.67
CA SER A 140 0.59 5.96 12.88
C SER A 140 -0.39 7.14 12.80
N LYS A 141 -1.70 6.88 12.86
CA LYS A 141 -2.73 7.94 12.88
C LYS A 141 -2.88 8.59 14.25
N GLU A 142 -2.65 7.83 15.32
CA GLU A 142 -2.66 8.38 16.68
C GLU A 142 -1.43 9.26 16.92
N ASP A 143 -0.26 8.83 16.46
CA ASP A 143 0.99 9.61 16.53
C ASP A 143 0.88 10.92 15.74
N GLU A 144 0.32 10.88 14.52
CA GLU A 144 0.10 12.08 13.72
C GLU A 144 -0.86 13.07 14.41
N LYS A 145 -1.91 12.55 15.08
CA LYS A 145 -2.84 13.39 15.85
C LYS A 145 -2.14 14.01 17.06
N ASP A 146 -1.28 13.27 17.74
CA ASP A 146 -0.57 13.77 18.92
C ASP A 146 0.43 14.86 18.53
N LEU A 147 1.20 14.67 17.45
CA LEU A 147 2.14 15.69 16.94
C LEU A 147 1.42 16.98 16.52
N LYS A 148 0.26 16.88 15.85
CA LYS A 148 -0.58 18.04 15.52
C LYS A 148 -1.07 18.75 16.79
N LYS A 149 -1.46 18.01 17.82
CA LYS A 149 -1.89 18.57 19.10
C LYS A 149 -0.74 19.28 19.82
N VAL A 150 0.43 18.65 19.90
CA VAL A 150 1.64 19.23 20.49
C VAL A 150 2.03 20.53 19.77
N PHE A 151 1.99 20.55 18.44
CA PHE A 151 2.25 21.77 17.67
C PHE A 151 1.27 22.90 18.02
N VAL A 152 -0.04 22.59 18.09
CA VAL A 152 -1.06 23.57 18.46
C VAL A 152 -0.81 24.10 19.87
N ASP A 153 -0.57 23.23 20.84
CA ASP A 153 -0.37 23.63 22.23
C ASP A 153 0.89 24.50 22.39
N GLN A 154 2.02 24.09 21.80
CA GLN A 154 3.26 24.89 21.79
C GLN A 154 3.06 26.27 21.14
N TYR A 155 2.36 26.33 20.01
CA TYR A 155 2.13 27.59 19.31
C TYR A 155 1.17 28.49 20.09
N MET A 156 0.12 27.93 20.69
CA MET A 156 -0.81 28.66 21.53
C MET A 156 -0.11 29.23 22.76
N GLU A 157 0.74 28.47 23.44
CA GLU A 157 1.51 28.97 24.58
C GLU A 157 2.44 30.13 24.18
N LYS A 158 3.15 30.01 23.05
CA LYS A 158 3.99 31.11 22.53
C LYS A 158 3.17 32.37 22.27
N MET A 159 1.99 32.23 21.66
CA MET A 159 1.10 33.37 21.38
C MET A 159 0.55 33.99 22.66
N LEU A 160 0.15 33.18 23.65
CA LEU A 160 -0.33 33.67 24.94
C LEU A 160 0.76 34.42 25.70
N ALA A 161 2.00 33.92 25.67
CA ALA A 161 3.15 34.60 26.26
C ALA A 161 3.48 35.89 25.52
N TRP A 162 3.49 35.87 24.18
CA TRP A 162 3.83 37.05 23.36
C TRP A 162 2.82 38.19 23.52
N PHE A 163 1.52 37.86 23.53
CA PHE A 163 0.46 38.83 23.77
C PHE A 163 0.18 39.09 25.26
N ASN A 164 0.88 38.38 26.15
CA ASN A 164 0.71 38.35 27.60
C ASN A 164 -0.77 38.38 28.02
N CYS A 165 -1.57 37.46 27.48
CA CYS A 165 -3.02 37.50 27.67
C CYS A 165 -3.63 36.10 27.87
N SER A 166 -4.90 36.10 28.28
CA SER A 166 -5.68 34.87 28.39
C SER A 166 -5.99 34.28 27.01
N ARG A 167 -6.38 32.99 26.99
CA ARG A 167 -6.81 32.31 25.76
C ARG A 167 -8.03 32.95 25.13
N THR A 168 -8.95 33.45 25.96
CA THR A 168 -10.14 34.18 25.51
C THR A 168 -9.75 35.49 24.83
N ASP A 169 -8.82 36.25 25.40
CA ASP A 169 -8.35 37.51 24.80
C ASP A 169 -7.53 37.28 23.53
N LEU A 170 -6.73 36.21 23.48
CA LEU A 170 -6.01 35.83 22.27
C LEU A 170 -6.99 35.49 21.14
N ASN A 171 -8.04 34.72 21.43
CA ASN A 171 -9.08 34.41 20.44
C ASN A 171 -9.80 35.67 19.96
N PHE A 172 -10.08 36.63 20.84
CA PHE A 172 -10.65 37.92 20.47
C PHE A 172 -9.72 38.70 19.53
N LYS A 173 -8.41 38.78 19.83
CA LYS A 173 -7.42 39.43 18.97
C LYS A 173 -7.26 38.75 17.62
N LEU A 174 -7.28 37.41 17.58
CA LEU A 174 -7.24 36.65 16.33
C LEU A 174 -8.51 36.89 15.50
N ALA A 175 -9.68 36.97 16.13
CA ALA A 175 -10.92 37.29 15.44
C ALA A 175 -10.88 38.69 14.79
N LEU A 176 -10.33 39.70 15.49
CA LEU A 176 -10.09 41.02 14.91
C LEU A 176 -9.12 40.96 13.71
N TYR A 177 -8.05 40.16 13.81
CA TYR A 177 -7.08 40.00 12.72
C TYR A 177 -7.69 39.36 11.47
N PHE A 178 -8.55 38.35 11.64
CA PHE A 178 -9.21 37.66 10.53
C PHE A 178 -10.49 38.33 10.04
N GLN A 179 -11.01 39.34 10.74
CA GLN A 179 -12.30 39.97 10.43
C GLN A 179 -12.39 40.50 8.99
N ASP A 180 -11.33 41.15 8.51
CA ASP A 180 -11.26 41.74 7.16
C ASP A 180 -10.35 40.93 6.22
N ALA A 181 -9.94 39.72 6.63
CA ALA A 181 -9.06 38.89 5.84
C ALA A 181 -9.81 38.19 4.70
N ASP A 182 -9.19 38.12 3.53
CA ASP A 182 -9.77 37.41 2.39
C ASP A 182 -9.74 35.88 2.62
N GLU A 183 -10.92 35.26 2.64
CA GLU A 183 -11.10 33.86 3.00
C GLU A 183 -10.37 32.91 2.04
N GLU A 184 -10.33 33.22 0.74
CA GLU A 184 -9.68 32.38 -0.26
C GLU A 184 -8.15 32.40 -0.13
N SER A 185 -7.55 33.59 0.06
CA SER A 185 -6.11 33.73 0.29
C SER A 185 -5.69 33.07 1.60
N VAL A 186 -6.47 33.23 2.69
CA VAL A 186 -6.19 32.58 3.98
C VAL A 186 -6.26 31.06 3.84
N LYS A 187 -7.29 30.52 3.19
CA LYS A 187 -7.39 29.07 2.92
C LYS A 187 -6.23 28.55 2.09
N LYS A 188 -5.76 29.31 1.09
CA LYS A 188 -4.62 28.92 0.26
C LYS A 188 -3.33 28.87 1.09
N ILE A 189 -3.06 29.90 1.89
CA ILE A 189 -1.89 29.97 2.77
C ILE A 189 -1.91 28.84 3.80
N VAL A 190 -3.07 28.57 4.41
CA VAL A 190 -3.22 27.47 5.39
C VAL A 190 -2.97 26.12 4.72
N LYS A 191 -3.51 25.87 3.51
CA LYS A 191 -3.24 24.63 2.77
C LYS A 191 -1.77 24.46 2.43
N GLU A 192 -1.08 25.52 1.99
CA GLU A 192 0.34 25.48 1.68
C GLU A 192 1.18 25.17 2.93
N ARG A 193 0.89 25.84 4.05
CA ARG A 193 1.58 25.62 5.33
C ARG A 193 1.29 24.25 5.94
N GLN A 194 0.05 23.79 5.85
CA GLN A 194 -0.32 22.45 6.30
C GLN A 194 0.42 21.39 5.49
N ARG A 195 0.49 21.55 4.17
CA ARG A 195 1.23 20.64 3.30
C ARG A 195 2.73 20.65 3.61
N ALA A 196 3.31 21.83 3.88
CA ALA A 196 4.71 21.94 4.28
C ALA A 196 4.97 21.22 5.61
N PHE A 197 4.13 21.44 6.63
CA PHE A 197 4.22 20.77 7.92
C PHE A 197 4.06 19.24 7.81
N GLU A 198 3.12 18.76 7.01
CA GLU A 198 2.93 17.33 6.76
C GLU A 198 4.10 16.71 5.98
N THR A 199 4.76 17.48 5.12
CA THR A 199 5.99 17.05 4.41
C THR A 199 7.19 17.01 5.36
N GLU A 200 7.36 18.02 6.21
CA GLU A 200 8.44 18.08 7.22
C GLU A 200 8.33 16.96 8.25
N LEU A 201 7.11 16.59 8.64
CA LEU A 201 6.86 15.44 9.51
C LEU A 201 7.24 14.12 8.84
N GLN A 202 7.04 13.99 7.52
CA GLN A 202 7.45 12.81 6.78
C GLN A 202 8.98 12.73 6.66
N THR A 203 9.65 13.84 6.37
CA THR A 203 11.13 13.86 6.27
C THR A 203 11.83 13.65 7.61
N ASN A 204 11.30 14.17 8.72
CA ASN A 204 11.92 13.96 10.05
C ASN A 204 11.78 12.51 10.54
N ASN A 205 10.76 11.77 10.08
CA ASN A 205 10.65 10.34 10.36
C ASN A 205 11.63 9.50 9.53
N GLU A 206 12.06 9.98 8.36
CA GLU A 206 13.10 9.33 7.51
C GLU A 206 14.54 9.56 8.03
N ASP A 207 14.76 10.54 8.93
CA ASP A 207 16.08 10.93 9.45
C ASP A 207 16.40 10.34 10.85
N THR A 208 15.60 9.41 11.37
CA THR A 208 15.86 8.76 12.67
C THR A 208 16.33 7.31 12.44
N PRO A 209 17.61 6.98 12.70
CA PRO A 209 18.18 5.64 12.44
C PRO A 209 17.71 4.55 13.41
#